data_AF-A0A9X8QCS2-F1
#
_entry.id   AF-A0A9X8QCS2-F1
#
_cell.length_a   1.000
_cell.length_b   1.000
_cell.length_c   1.000
_cell.angle_alpha   90.00
_cell.angle_beta   90.00
_cell.angle_gamma   90.00
#
_symmetry.space_group_name_H-M   'P 1'
#
loop_
_entity.id
_entity.type
_entity.pdbx_description
1 polymer ?
#
loop_
_entity_poly.entity_id
_entity_poly.type
_entity_poly.pdbx_seq_one_letter_code
_entity_poly.pdbx_strand_id
1 'polypeptide(L)'
;MTMLYKKKVHAYITREKEGVMQLLVFKHRDIHEAGIQVPGGTVDEGETLEAAILREVQEESGLRHLCIERFLADYIIHMKEKQEYEKRHFFHVTLLTDVKDTWEHIVSAGEEDKGLVFCYEWVDIAKCPELAGKQGEFLHLFDEVYAQ
;
A
#
# COMPACT_ATOMS: atom_id res chain seq x y z
N MET A 1 -27.54 5.00 -2.77
CA MET A 1 -27.17 4.03 -3.81
C MET A 1 -26.25 3.02 -3.13
N THR A 2 -26.75 1.83 -2.81
CA THR A 2 -26.00 0.82 -2.04
C THR A 2 -24.79 0.39 -2.87
N MET A 3 -23.57 0.68 -2.42
CA MET A 3 -22.39 0.22 -3.16
C MET A 3 -22.32 -1.31 -3.09
N LEU A 4 -22.19 -1.95 -4.24
CA LEU A 4 -22.11 -3.41 -4.37
C LEU A 4 -20.76 -3.97 -3.85
N TYR A 5 -19.82 -3.09 -3.52
CA TYR A 5 -18.46 -3.43 -3.12
C TYR A 5 -17.90 -2.40 -2.12
N LYS A 6 -17.00 -2.83 -1.24
CA LYS A 6 -16.16 -1.95 -0.42
C LYS A 6 -15.00 -1.43 -1.27
N LYS A 7 -14.69 -0.14 -1.16
CA LYS A 7 -13.54 0.46 -1.84
C LYS A 7 -12.31 0.33 -0.96
N LYS A 8 -11.21 -0.10 -1.57
CA LYS A 8 -9.90 -0.24 -0.95
C LYS A 8 -8.88 0.53 -1.79
N VAL A 9 -7.87 1.09 -1.15
CA VAL A 9 -6.75 1.76 -1.80
C VAL A 9 -5.44 1.09 -1.39
N HIS A 10 -4.47 1.04 -2.30
CA HIS A 10 -3.12 0.50 -2.04
C HIS A 10 -2.07 1.43 -2.65
N ALA A 11 -1.01 1.70 -1.90
CA ALA A 11 0.07 2.58 -2.31
C ALA A 11 1.31 1.76 -2.65
N TYR A 12 1.72 1.81 -3.91
CA TYR A 12 3.07 1.47 -4.29
C TYR A 12 3.94 2.70 -4.09
N ILE A 13 4.51 2.81 -2.89
CA ILE A 13 5.43 3.88 -2.55
C ILE A 13 6.81 3.49 -3.03
N THR A 14 7.37 4.26 -3.95
CA THR A 14 8.69 3.98 -4.53
C THR A 14 9.72 5.04 -4.14
N ARG A 15 10.99 4.62 -4.17
CA ARG A 15 12.15 5.52 -4.15
C ARG A 15 13.27 4.93 -5.00
N GLU A 16 14.12 5.78 -5.55
CA GLU A 16 15.38 5.35 -6.14
C GLU A 16 16.50 5.51 -5.11
N LYS A 17 17.27 4.45 -4.89
CA LYS A 17 18.46 4.48 -4.03
C LYS A 17 19.57 3.67 -4.67
N GLU A 18 20.74 4.29 -4.87
CA GLU A 18 21.91 3.66 -5.49
C GLU A 18 21.62 3.02 -6.87
N GLY A 19 20.76 3.66 -7.66
CA GLY A 19 20.36 3.18 -8.99
C GLY A 19 19.38 2.00 -8.97
N VAL A 20 18.84 1.66 -7.80
CA VAL A 20 17.82 0.61 -7.63
C VAL A 20 16.48 1.27 -7.28
N MET A 21 15.44 0.93 -8.04
CA MET A 21 14.07 1.27 -7.69
C MET A 21 13.60 0.34 -6.56
N GLN A 22 13.19 0.94 -5.45
CA GLN A 22 12.74 0.22 -4.28
C GLN A 22 11.26 0.46 -4.03
N LEU A 23 10.56 -0.57 -3.56
CA LEU A 23 9.18 -0.53 -3.08
C LEU A 23 9.17 -0.57 -1.55
N LEU A 24 8.37 0.28 -0.93
CA LEU A 24 8.13 0.20 0.51
C LEU A 24 7.11 -0.91 0.81
N VAL A 25 7.50 -1.84 1.66
CA VAL A 25 6.63 -2.92 2.14
C VAL A 25 6.68 -3.01 3.66
N PHE A 26 5.71 -3.71 4.25
CA PHE A 26 5.73 -4.03 5.67
C PHE A 26 5.30 -5.46 5.96
N LYS A 27 5.64 -5.89 7.17
CA LYS A 27 5.10 -7.09 7.84
C LYS A 27 4.54 -6.68 9.20
N HIS A 28 3.54 -7.40 9.67
CA HIS A 28 3.08 -7.27 11.05
C HIS A 28 4.13 -7.90 11.97
N ARG A 29 4.55 -7.18 13.01
CA ARG A 29 5.56 -7.68 13.96
C ARG A 29 5.09 -8.95 14.69
N ASP A 30 3.82 -8.95 15.06
CA ASP A 30 3.24 -9.96 15.96
C ASP A 30 2.28 -10.93 15.24
N ILE A 31 2.05 -10.75 13.92
CA ILE A 31 1.08 -11.52 13.10
C ILE A 31 1.74 -11.96 11.78
N HIS A 32 2.60 -12.98 11.84
CA HIS A 32 3.41 -13.38 10.68
C HIS A 32 2.57 -13.92 9.50
N GLU A 33 1.41 -14.51 9.77
CA GLU A 33 0.49 -15.07 8.79
C GLU A 33 -0.17 -14.01 7.90
N ALA A 34 -0.13 -12.72 8.28
CA ALA A 34 -0.62 -11.62 7.45
C ALA A 34 0.20 -11.44 6.16
N GLY A 35 1.43 -11.97 6.12
CA GLY A 35 2.32 -11.87 4.98
C GLY A 35 2.90 -10.46 4.78
N ILE A 36 3.47 -10.23 3.59
CA ILE A 36 4.10 -8.96 3.23
C ILE A 36 3.07 -8.08 2.51
N GLN A 37 2.98 -6.83 2.91
CA GLN A 37 1.94 -5.92 2.42
C GLN A 37 2.53 -4.57 2.00
N VAL A 38 1.76 -3.83 1.22
CA VAL A 38 1.97 -2.41 0.95
C VAL A 38 0.91 -1.60 1.70
N PRO A 39 1.21 -0.34 2.09
CA PRO A 39 0.23 0.50 2.78
C PRO A 39 -1.08 0.64 2.02
N GLY A 40 -2.18 0.70 2.77
CA GLY A 40 -3.49 0.98 2.23
C GLY A 40 -4.62 0.32 2.98
N GLY A 41 -5.79 0.96 2.93
CA GLY A 41 -6.95 0.53 3.68
C GLY A 41 -8.26 0.86 3.00
N THR A 42 -9.29 1.11 3.81
CA THR A 42 -10.66 1.31 3.34
C THR A 42 -10.88 2.77 2.99
N VAL A 43 -11.61 3.03 1.91
CA VAL A 43 -12.06 4.38 1.59
C VAL A 43 -13.32 4.68 2.39
N ASP A 44 -13.29 5.74 3.19
CA ASP A 44 -14.42 6.14 4.01
C ASP A 44 -15.57 6.74 3.20
N GLU A 45 -16.77 6.78 3.79
CA GLU A 45 -17.93 7.37 3.13
C GLU A 45 -17.71 8.86 2.86
N GLY A 46 -17.83 9.26 1.59
CA GLY A 46 -17.59 10.64 1.15
C GLY A 46 -16.12 10.98 0.92
N GLU A 47 -15.18 10.06 1.21
CA GLU A 47 -13.75 10.25 0.99
C GLU A 47 -13.37 10.01 -0.48
N THR A 48 -12.48 10.85 -1.02
CA THR A 48 -11.83 10.62 -2.33
C THR A 48 -10.76 9.54 -2.22
N LEU A 49 -10.47 8.82 -3.31
CA LEU A 49 -9.43 7.77 -3.29
C LEU A 49 -8.05 8.32 -2.92
N GLU A 50 -7.74 9.52 -3.40
CA GLU A 50 -6.49 10.23 -3.15
C GLU A 50 -6.36 10.65 -1.69
N ALA A 51 -7.44 11.17 -1.09
CA ALA A 51 -7.45 11.48 0.34
C ALA A 51 -7.29 10.21 1.19
N ALA A 52 -8.00 9.14 0.84
CA ALA A 52 -7.93 7.86 1.54
C ALA A 52 -6.49 7.32 1.52
N ILE A 53 -5.84 7.27 0.35
CA ILE A 53 -4.51 6.66 0.29
C ILE A 53 -3.46 7.48 1.04
N LEU A 54 -3.56 8.81 1.05
CA LEU A 54 -2.66 9.66 1.83
C LEU A 54 -2.89 9.52 3.34
N ARG A 55 -4.15 9.39 3.77
CA ARG A 55 -4.52 9.13 5.17
C ARG A 55 -3.98 7.78 5.63
N GLU A 56 -4.29 6.71 4.91
CA GLU A 56 -3.88 5.34 5.25
C GLU A 56 -2.36 5.23 5.36
N VAL A 57 -1.60 5.76 4.39
CA VAL A 57 -0.13 5.76 4.45
C VAL A 57 0.36 6.52 5.70
N GLN A 58 -0.22 7.67 6.02
CA GLN A 58 0.17 8.42 7.21
C GLN A 58 -0.13 7.65 8.50
N GLU A 59 -1.30 7.02 8.60
CA GLU A 59 -1.75 6.30 9.78
C GLU A 59 -0.90 5.04 10.03
N GLU A 60 -0.62 4.28 8.98
CA GLU A 60 0.07 2.99 9.03
C GLU A 60 1.60 3.10 9.08
N SER A 61 2.19 4.16 8.50
CA SER A 61 3.65 4.28 8.36
C SER A 61 4.27 5.51 9.02
N GLY A 62 3.46 6.51 9.37
CA GLY A 62 3.94 7.81 9.86
C GLY A 62 4.54 8.70 8.78
N LEU A 63 4.61 8.24 7.52
CA LEU A 63 5.17 9.02 6.41
C LEU A 63 4.33 10.25 6.08
N ARG A 64 5.03 11.29 5.65
CA ARG A 64 4.47 12.59 5.24
C ARG A 64 5.20 13.05 3.97
N HIS A 65 4.73 14.14 3.39
CA HIS A 65 5.32 14.72 2.16
C HIS A 65 5.34 13.72 1.00
N LEU A 66 4.18 13.07 0.81
CA LEU A 66 3.94 12.12 -0.27
C LEU A 66 3.45 12.87 -1.52
N CYS A 67 3.80 12.35 -2.69
CA CYS A 67 3.29 12.80 -3.98
C CYS A 67 2.59 11.61 -4.67
N ILE A 68 1.32 11.77 -5.03
CA ILE A 68 0.63 10.79 -5.88
C ILE A 68 1.04 11.08 -7.32
N GLU A 69 1.87 10.21 -7.89
CA GLU A 69 2.34 10.36 -9.26
C GLU A 69 1.23 10.03 -10.27
N ARG A 70 0.52 8.92 -10.03
CA ARG A 70 -0.60 8.48 -10.87
C ARG A 70 -1.42 7.38 -10.20
N PHE A 71 -2.68 7.31 -10.62
CA PHE A 71 -3.47 6.09 -10.52
C PHE A 71 -2.93 5.04 -11.50
N LEU A 72 -2.80 3.79 -11.06
CA LEU A 72 -2.27 2.69 -11.87
C LEU A 72 -3.41 1.87 -12.47
N ALA A 73 -4.21 1.24 -11.61
CA ALA A 73 -5.27 0.34 -12.03
C ALA A 73 -6.24 0.07 -10.87
N ASP A 74 -7.38 -0.53 -11.21
CA ASP A 74 -8.28 -1.13 -10.24
C ASP A 74 -8.80 -2.49 -10.70
N TYR A 75 -9.20 -3.32 -9.74
CA TYR A 75 -9.96 -4.54 -10.00
C TYR A 75 -10.92 -4.85 -8.86
N ILE A 76 -11.94 -5.65 -9.17
CA ILE A 76 -12.88 -6.17 -8.18
C ILE A 76 -12.48 -7.61 -7.82
N ILE A 77 -12.37 -7.89 -6.53
CA ILE A 77 -12.17 -9.23 -5.99
C ILE A 77 -13.36 -9.64 -5.13
N HIS A 78 -13.75 -10.91 -5.22
CA HIS A 78 -14.71 -11.51 -4.33
C HIS A 78 -13.98 -12.14 -3.13
N MET A 79 -14.16 -11.53 -1.96
CA MET A 79 -13.65 -12.02 -0.68
C MET A 79 -14.59 -13.09 -0.14
N LYS A 80 -14.38 -14.33 -0.58
CA LYS A 80 -15.27 -15.48 -0.26
C LYS A 80 -15.50 -15.66 1.24
N GLU A 81 -14.50 -15.42 2.07
CA GLU A 81 -14.62 -15.59 3.53
C GLU A 81 -15.55 -14.53 4.16
N LYS A 82 -15.50 -13.30 3.65
CA LYS A 82 -16.35 -12.19 4.11
C LYS A 82 -17.70 -12.13 3.38
N GLN A 83 -17.89 -12.89 2.30
CA GLN A 83 -19.03 -12.80 1.38
C GLN A 83 -19.24 -11.36 0.84
N GLU A 84 -18.12 -10.69 0.57
CA GLU A 84 -18.08 -9.28 0.17
C GLU A 84 -17.26 -9.09 -1.11
N TYR A 85 -17.60 -8.08 -1.90
CA TYR A 85 -16.77 -7.62 -3.00
C TYR A 85 -15.91 -6.44 -2.55
N GLU A 86 -14.63 -6.45 -2.90
CA GLU A 86 -13.73 -5.32 -2.74
C GLU A 86 -13.33 -4.79 -4.11
N LYS A 87 -13.47 -3.49 -4.33
CA LYS A 87 -12.84 -2.80 -5.45
C LYS A 87 -11.54 -2.17 -4.97
N ARG A 88 -10.41 -2.68 -5.44
CA ARG A 88 -9.07 -2.27 -5.02
C ARG A 88 -8.47 -1.33 -6.03
N HIS A 89 -8.04 -0.16 -5.57
CA HIS A 89 -7.46 0.92 -6.36
C HIS A 89 -5.97 1.05 -6.03
N PHE A 90 -5.11 1.04 -7.04
CA PHE A 90 -3.66 1.06 -6.84
C PHE A 90 -3.07 2.38 -7.33
N PHE A 91 -2.22 2.99 -6.51
CA PHE A 91 -1.58 4.27 -6.80
C PHE A 91 -0.06 4.12 -6.77
N HIS A 92 0.60 4.78 -7.71
CA HIS A 92 2.03 5.04 -7.60
C HIS A 92 2.23 6.32 -6.78
N VAL A 93 3.01 6.19 -5.71
CA VAL A 93 3.30 7.28 -4.77
C VAL A 93 4.81 7.41 -4.62
N THR A 94 5.32 8.62 -4.51
CA THR A 94 6.72 8.91 -4.23
C THR A 94 6.85 9.73 -2.94
N LEU A 95 8.07 9.78 -2.40
CA LEU A 95 8.42 10.61 -1.25
C LEU A 95 9.21 11.83 -1.69
N LEU A 96 8.90 12.98 -1.11
CA LEU A 96 9.65 14.22 -1.32
C LEU A 96 10.82 14.40 -0.33
N THR A 97 10.97 13.47 0.61
CA THR A 97 11.97 13.51 1.68
C THR A 97 12.67 12.16 1.80
N ASP A 98 13.95 12.20 2.15
CA ASP A 98 14.68 10.98 2.51
C ASP A 98 14.18 10.41 3.83
N VAL A 99 14.11 9.08 3.91
CA VAL A 99 13.62 8.33 5.06
C VAL A 99 14.50 7.11 5.32
N LYS A 100 14.45 6.60 6.55
CA LYS A 100 15.23 5.43 6.96
C LYS A 100 14.94 4.22 6.08
N ASP A 101 15.93 3.33 5.98
CA ASP A 101 15.79 2.08 5.21
C ASP A 101 14.84 1.09 5.86
N THR A 102 14.71 1.14 7.18
CA THR A 102 13.75 0.35 7.94
C THR A 102 13.26 1.12 9.16
N TRP A 103 12.04 0.85 9.58
CA TRP A 103 11.48 1.35 10.85
C TRP A 103 10.30 0.49 11.31
N GLU A 104 9.98 0.59 12.59
CA GLU A 104 8.70 0.13 13.13
C GLU A 104 7.78 1.32 13.31
N HIS A 105 6.48 1.13 13.02
CA HIS A 105 5.44 2.13 13.27
C HIS A 105 4.26 1.50 13.98
N ILE A 106 3.71 2.22 14.96
CA ILE A 106 2.46 1.82 15.64
C ILE A 106 1.32 2.53 14.91
N VAL A 107 0.42 1.75 14.30
CA VAL A 107 -0.69 2.30 13.53
C VAL A 107 -1.54 3.23 14.42
N SER A 108 -1.73 4.47 13.98
CA SER A 108 -2.30 5.52 14.84
C SER A 108 -3.83 5.56 14.88
N ALA A 109 -4.49 5.04 13.84
CA ALA A 109 -5.94 5.06 13.65
C ALA A 109 -6.39 3.80 12.90
N GLY A 110 -7.68 3.70 12.59
CA GLY A 110 -8.28 2.49 12.00
C GLY A 110 -9.03 1.63 13.01
N GLU A 111 -9.95 0.80 12.49
CA GLU A 111 -10.79 -0.08 13.31
C GLU A 111 -10.14 -1.46 13.55
N GLU A 112 -9.42 -1.98 12.55
CA GLU A 112 -8.89 -3.35 12.56
C GLU A 112 -7.42 -3.40 13.01
N ASP A 113 -6.65 -2.36 12.74
CA ASP A 113 -5.19 -2.33 12.76
C ASP A 113 -4.58 -1.34 13.76
N LYS A 114 -5.38 -0.44 14.32
CA LYS A 114 -4.91 0.53 15.32
C LYS A 114 -4.18 -0.15 16.48
N GLY A 115 -2.96 0.32 16.74
CA GLY A 115 -2.10 -0.21 17.79
C GLY A 115 -1.28 -1.44 17.40
N LEU A 116 -1.50 -2.02 16.22
CA LEU A 116 -0.59 -3.00 15.64
C LEU A 116 0.74 -2.33 15.28
N VAL A 117 1.80 -3.14 15.23
CA VAL A 117 3.14 -2.68 14.86
C VAL A 117 3.51 -3.22 13.49
N PHE A 118 3.75 -2.31 12.56
CA PHE A 118 4.20 -2.62 11.22
C PHE A 118 5.71 -2.38 11.11
N CYS A 119 6.42 -3.41 10.65
CA CYS A 119 7.85 -3.38 10.40
C CYS A 119 8.07 -3.08 8.92
N TYR A 120 8.47 -1.85 8.60
CA TYR A 120 8.71 -1.36 7.25
C TYR A 120 10.13 -1.64 6.78
N GLU A 121 10.25 -2.02 5.51
CA GLU A 121 11.52 -2.17 4.81
C GLU A 121 11.36 -1.77 3.33
N TRP A 122 12.44 -1.24 2.75
CA TRP A 122 12.52 -0.98 1.32
C TRP A 122 13.13 -2.19 0.60
N VAL A 123 12.41 -2.74 -0.37
CA VAL A 123 12.85 -3.89 -1.16
C VAL A 123 13.08 -3.50 -2.62
N ASP A 124 14.08 -4.10 -3.26
CA ASP A 124 14.25 -4.01 -4.72
C ASP A 124 12.96 -4.47 -5.41
N ILE A 125 12.33 -3.59 -6.19
CA ILE A 125 11.03 -3.87 -6.80
C ILE A 125 11.11 -5.06 -7.77
N ALA A 126 12.25 -5.24 -8.45
CA ALA A 126 12.47 -6.35 -9.38
C ALA A 126 12.67 -7.69 -8.67
N LYS A 127 12.93 -7.66 -7.35
CA LYS A 127 13.07 -8.85 -6.48
C LYS A 127 12.01 -8.85 -5.38
N CYS A 128 10.91 -8.11 -5.57
CA CYS A 128 9.87 -8.00 -4.58
C CYS A 128 9.30 -9.39 -4.27
N PRO A 129 9.22 -9.78 -2.98
CA PRO A 129 8.55 -11.02 -2.60
C PRO A 129 7.06 -10.97 -2.94
N GLU A 130 6.40 -12.13 -2.92
CA GLU A 130 4.95 -12.20 -3.12
C GLU A 130 4.23 -11.39 -2.05
N LEU A 131 3.42 -10.43 -2.50
CA LEU A 131 2.61 -9.59 -1.62
C LEU A 131 1.27 -10.26 -1.32
N ALA A 132 0.88 -10.22 -0.05
CA ALA A 132 -0.32 -10.85 0.45
C ALA A 132 -1.58 -10.34 -0.24
N GLY A 133 -2.57 -11.22 -0.36
CA GLY A 133 -3.88 -10.85 -0.89
C GLY A 133 -3.87 -10.31 -2.31
N LYS A 134 -2.90 -10.65 -3.15
CA LYS A 134 -2.72 -10.08 -4.51
C LYS A 134 -2.42 -8.59 -4.54
N GLN A 135 -1.89 -8.03 -3.46
CA GLN A 135 -1.47 -6.63 -3.46
C GLN A 135 -0.35 -6.34 -4.46
N GLY A 136 0.35 -7.34 -4.99
CA GLY A 136 1.40 -7.18 -6.00
C GLY A 136 0.96 -7.28 -7.46
N GLU A 137 -0.35 -7.40 -7.73
CA GLU A 137 -0.90 -7.67 -9.08
C GLU A 137 -0.38 -6.71 -10.15
N PHE A 138 -0.15 -5.44 -9.80
CA PHE A 138 0.22 -4.38 -10.74
C PHE A 138 1.67 -3.90 -10.63
N LEU A 139 2.56 -4.62 -9.91
CA LEU A 139 3.97 -4.24 -9.83
C LEU A 139 4.68 -4.29 -11.19
N HIS A 140 4.23 -5.14 -12.11
CA HIS A 140 4.76 -5.24 -13.48
C HIS A 140 4.64 -3.92 -14.28
N LEU A 141 3.73 -3.01 -13.89
CA LEU A 141 3.59 -1.69 -14.52
C LEU A 141 4.79 -0.76 -14.25
N PHE A 142 5.70 -1.15 -13.37
CA PHE A 142 6.98 -0.44 -13.16
C PHE A 142 8.11 -0.99 -14.05
N ASP A 143 8.01 -2.23 -14.53
CA ASP A 143 9.03 -2.82 -15.41
C ASP A 143 9.06 -2.10 -16.78
N GLU A 144 7.90 -1.66 -17.26
CA GLU A 144 7.75 -0.98 -18.56
C GLU A 144 8.30 0.46 -18.57
N VAL A 145 8.42 1.10 -17.41
CA VAL A 145 8.83 2.52 -17.30
C VAL A 145 10.35 2.67 -17.28
N TYR A 146 11.09 1.64 -16.87
CA TYR A 146 12.53 1.71 -16.62
C TYR A 146 13.37 0.69 -17.40
N ALA A 147 12.77 0.02 -18.39
CA ALA A 147 13.49 -0.84 -19.34
C ALA A 147 14.24 -0.06 -20.46
N GLN A 148 14.77 1.13 -20.17
CA GLN A 148 15.59 1.93 -21.10
C GLN A 148 16.97 2.23 -20.54
#